data_AF-A0A2S7PR39-F1
#
_entry.id   AF-A0A2S7PR39-F1
#
_cell.length_a   1.000
_cell.length_b   1.000
_cell.length_c   1.000
_cell.angle_alpha   90.00
_cell.angle_beta   90.00
_cell.angle_gamma   90.00
#
_symmetry.space_group_name_H-M   'P 1'
#
loop_
_entity.id
_entity.type
_entity.pdbx_description
1 polymer ?
#
loop_
_entity_poly.entity_id
_entity_poly.type
_entity_poly.pdbx_seq_one_letter_code
_entity_poly.pdbx_strand_id
1 'polypeptide(L)'
;MICTGMNQIAETGNPILHGLFKSPSCEISALANCSHIFSTSSSIPSLPFSRLTLYTTAESCPMCASTIRWAGLQAYVYGTSISTLTSLNWTQISIPSAEVFERSSGLGTSTLYAGSVLAEETDGLFAWQFSGGGVECPEGCVRDGDGDGGMCVVEGKMSWYVCFPERGEGEFCLILYTLVYYSFHS
;
A
#
# COMPACT_ATOMS: atom_id res chain seq x y z
N MET A 1 7.14 6.02 13.59
CA MET A 1 6.89 4.80 12.79
C MET A 1 7.05 3.61 13.73
N ILE A 2 6.02 2.77 13.90
CA ILE A 2 6.06 1.61 14.82
C ILE A 2 6.32 0.31 14.04
N CYS A 3 5.61 0.12 12.93
CA CYS A 3 5.78 -1.04 12.06
C CYS A 3 5.69 -0.61 10.60
N THR A 4 6.31 -1.41 9.73
CA THR A 4 6.28 -1.23 8.28
C THR A 4 6.04 -2.58 7.63
N GLY A 5 5.29 -2.61 6.54
CA GLY A 5 5.10 -3.80 5.72
C GLY A 5 5.70 -3.60 4.34
N MET A 6 6.26 -4.67 3.79
CA MET A 6 6.65 -4.78 2.38
C MET A 6 5.97 -6.01 1.77
N ASN A 7 5.76 -6.01 0.46
CA ASN A 7 5.31 -7.20 -0.26
C ASN A 7 6.42 -8.27 -0.23
N GLN A 8 6.04 -9.51 0.09
CA GLN A 8 6.96 -10.65 0.16
C GLN A 8 6.59 -11.79 -0.80
N ILE A 9 5.74 -11.57 -1.82
CA ILE A 9 5.35 -12.64 -2.76
C ILE A 9 6.55 -13.22 -3.51
N ALA A 10 7.47 -12.37 -3.94
CA ALA A 10 8.68 -12.81 -4.63
C ALA A 10 9.56 -13.73 -3.76
N GLU A 11 9.48 -13.60 -2.44
CA GLU A 11 10.29 -14.36 -1.48
C GLU A 11 9.57 -15.59 -0.91
N THR A 12 8.25 -15.53 -0.77
CA THR A 12 7.46 -16.54 -0.04
C THR A 12 6.58 -17.42 -0.93
N GLY A 13 6.26 -16.97 -2.16
CA GLY A 13 5.29 -17.64 -3.04
C GLY A 13 3.85 -17.67 -2.52
N ASN A 14 3.55 -16.93 -1.43
CA ASN A 14 2.24 -16.95 -0.80
C ASN A 14 1.31 -15.88 -1.40
N PRO A 15 0.22 -16.26 -2.10
CA PRO A 15 -0.67 -15.30 -2.77
C PRO A 15 -1.45 -14.40 -1.82
N ILE A 16 -1.58 -14.77 -0.52
CA ILE A 16 -2.31 -13.97 0.48
C ILE A 16 -1.40 -12.98 1.24
N LEU A 17 -0.07 -13.12 1.14
CA LEU A 17 0.87 -12.06 1.51
C LEU A 17 0.94 -11.05 0.36
N HIS A 18 -0.25 -10.64 -0.05
CA HIS A 18 -0.61 -10.19 -1.37
C HIS A 18 0.40 -9.18 -1.90
N GLY A 19 1.04 -9.53 -2.98
CA GLY A 19 0.92 -8.74 -4.16
C GLY A 19 1.34 -9.47 -5.41
N LEU A 20 0.52 -9.39 -6.46
CA LEU A 20 0.88 -9.87 -7.78
C LEU A 20 2.26 -9.32 -8.18
N PHE A 21 2.92 -9.99 -9.12
CA PHE A 21 4.14 -9.51 -9.78
C PHE A 21 4.06 -8.02 -10.19
N LYS A 22 2.84 -7.51 -10.42
CA LYS A 22 2.52 -6.13 -10.80
C LYS A 22 1.83 -5.26 -9.73
N SER A 23 1.55 -5.77 -8.52
CA SER A 23 0.70 -5.10 -7.52
C SER A 23 1.09 -5.53 -6.10
N PRO A 24 2.08 -4.91 -5.42
CA PRO A 24 2.37 -5.17 -4.01
C PRO A 24 1.23 -4.67 -3.11
N SER A 25 0.73 -5.48 -2.18
CA SER A 25 -0.18 -5.07 -1.09
C SER A 25 0.50 -5.29 0.27
N CYS A 26 1.07 -4.22 0.82
CA CYS A 26 1.97 -4.26 1.97
C CYS A 26 1.25 -4.34 3.34
N GLU A 27 -0.08 -4.24 3.39
CA GLU A 27 -0.84 -4.04 4.62
C GLU A 27 -0.89 -5.29 5.52
N ILE A 28 -1.04 -6.47 4.93
CA ILE A 28 -1.03 -7.73 5.69
C ILE A 28 0.33 -7.94 6.36
N SER A 29 1.42 -7.70 5.62
CA SER A 29 2.78 -7.77 6.13
C SER A 29 3.01 -6.75 7.26
N ALA A 30 2.49 -5.52 7.12
CA ALA A 30 2.61 -4.49 8.14
C ALA A 30 1.91 -4.89 9.45
N LEU A 31 0.68 -5.40 9.37
CA LEU A 31 -0.10 -5.83 10.53
C LEU A 31 0.50 -7.08 11.19
N ALA A 32 1.01 -8.03 10.40
CA ALA A 32 1.75 -9.18 10.91
C ALA A 32 3.03 -8.75 11.64
N ASN A 33 3.78 -7.81 11.07
CA ASN A 33 4.98 -7.25 11.70
C ASN A 33 4.65 -6.53 13.02
N CYS A 34 3.57 -5.74 13.07
CA CYS A 34 3.10 -5.15 14.33
C CYS A 34 2.78 -6.21 15.38
N SER A 35 2.07 -7.27 15.01
CA SER A 35 1.72 -8.35 15.94
C SER A 35 2.97 -9.04 16.50
N HIS A 36 4.00 -9.21 15.68
CA HIS A 36 5.28 -9.76 16.11
C HIS A 36 6.02 -8.83 17.07
N ILE A 37 6.10 -7.53 16.75
CA ILE A 37 6.76 -6.53 17.61
C ILE A 37 6.06 -6.44 18.96
N PHE A 38 4.73 -6.39 19.00
CA PHE A 38 3.97 -6.31 20.26
C PHE A 38 4.02 -7.58 21.10
N SER A 39 4.26 -8.74 20.48
CA SER A 39 4.41 -10.01 21.21
C SER A 39 5.83 -10.26 21.72
N THR A 40 6.85 -9.62 21.12
CA THR A 40 8.26 -9.87 21.43
C THR A 40 8.96 -8.73 22.17
N SER A 41 8.43 -7.51 22.12
CA SER A 41 9.08 -6.34 22.72
C SER A 41 8.58 -6.09 24.15
N SER A 42 9.40 -6.40 25.15
CA SER A 42 9.12 -6.12 26.57
C SER A 42 9.13 -4.63 26.93
N SER A 43 9.66 -3.78 26.03
CA SER A 43 9.88 -2.34 26.24
C SER A 43 8.82 -1.46 25.59
N ILE A 44 7.94 -2.01 24.75
CA ILE A 44 6.74 -1.35 24.25
C ILE A 44 5.55 -2.04 24.92
N PRO A 45 4.78 -1.37 25.80
CA PRO A 45 3.54 -1.93 26.31
C PRO A 45 2.71 -2.38 25.12
N SER A 46 2.08 -3.57 25.16
CA SER A 46 1.26 -4.08 24.06
C SER A 46 0.30 -3.00 23.56
N LEU A 47 0.68 -2.30 22.49
CA LEU A 47 -0.08 -1.17 22.01
C LEU A 47 -1.29 -1.77 21.32
N PRO A 48 -2.51 -1.45 21.77
CA PRO A 48 -3.68 -1.97 21.10
C PRO A 48 -3.72 -1.37 19.69
N PHE A 49 -4.06 -2.19 18.70
CA PHE A 49 -4.24 -1.76 17.31
C PHE A 49 -5.17 -0.54 17.21
N SER A 50 -6.11 -0.37 18.15
CA SER A 50 -7.00 0.79 18.28
C SER A 50 -6.32 2.13 18.57
N ARG A 51 -4.99 2.18 18.71
CA ARG A 51 -4.18 3.41 18.79
C ARG A 51 -3.28 3.64 17.58
N LEU A 52 -3.36 2.76 16.61
CA LEU A 52 -2.52 2.79 15.41
C LEU A 52 -3.32 3.37 14.26
N THR A 53 -2.66 4.23 13.49
CA THR A 53 -3.17 4.72 12.21
C THR A 53 -2.34 4.12 11.08
N LEU A 54 -3.03 3.55 10.10
CA LEU A 54 -2.43 3.03 8.89
C LEU A 54 -2.50 4.08 7.78
N TYR A 55 -1.38 4.38 7.17
CA TYR A 55 -1.29 5.23 5.98
C TYR A 55 -0.87 4.39 4.79
N THR A 56 -1.57 4.49 3.67
CA THR A 56 -1.24 3.82 2.41
C THR A 56 -1.28 4.82 1.25
N THR A 57 -0.41 4.65 0.25
CA THR A 57 -0.40 5.53 -0.93
C THR A 57 -1.58 5.27 -1.86
N ALA A 58 -2.11 4.06 -1.86
CA ALA A 58 -3.29 3.66 -2.60
C ALA A 58 -4.34 3.03 -1.67
N GLU A 59 -5.60 3.07 -2.10
CA GLU A 59 -6.70 2.40 -1.43
C GLU A 59 -6.44 0.89 -1.40
N SER A 60 -6.63 0.31 -0.22
CA SER A 60 -6.38 -1.08 0.07
C SER A 60 -7.42 -1.94 -0.64
N CYS A 61 -6.97 -3.01 -1.28
CA CYS A 61 -7.89 -3.97 -1.90
C CYS A 61 -8.85 -4.56 -0.85
N PRO A 62 -9.97 -5.18 -1.27
CA PRO A 62 -11.01 -5.64 -0.35
C PRO A 62 -10.52 -6.63 0.72
N MET A 63 -9.51 -7.43 0.38
CA MET A 63 -8.84 -8.33 1.32
C MET A 63 -8.16 -7.53 2.44
N CYS A 64 -7.26 -6.60 2.09
CA CYS A 64 -6.54 -5.76 3.03
C CYS A 64 -7.50 -4.86 3.85
N ALA A 65 -8.50 -4.25 3.20
CA ALA A 65 -9.53 -3.46 3.86
C ALA A 65 -10.29 -4.27 4.93
N SER A 66 -10.62 -5.53 4.62
CA SER A 66 -11.26 -6.44 5.57
C SER A 66 -10.35 -6.74 6.77
N THR A 67 -9.06 -6.99 6.53
CA THR A 67 -8.08 -7.22 7.60
C THR A 67 -7.88 -5.99 8.48
N ILE A 68 -7.77 -4.80 7.89
CA ILE A 68 -7.65 -3.51 8.59
C ILE A 68 -8.84 -3.31 9.52
N ARG A 69 -10.05 -3.52 8.99
CA ARG A 69 -11.30 -3.42 9.72
C ARG A 69 -11.37 -4.42 10.88
N TRP A 70 -10.90 -5.65 10.66
CA TRP A 70 -10.85 -6.71 11.67
C TRP A 70 -9.84 -6.43 12.78
N ALA A 71 -8.66 -5.89 12.41
CA ALA A 71 -7.61 -5.50 13.35
C ALA A 71 -8.08 -4.40 14.32
N GLY A 72 -9.11 -3.63 13.96
CA GLY A 72 -9.65 -2.57 14.79
C GLY A 72 -8.66 -1.43 14.96
N LEU A 73 -7.99 -1.06 13.86
CA LEU A 73 -7.11 0.11 13.81
C LEU A 73 -7.89 1.38 14.21
N GLN A 74 -7.21 2.38 14.75
CA GLN A 74 -7.85 3.66 15.06
C GLN A 74 -8.33 4.34 13.77
N ALA A 75 -7.43 4.42 12.80
CA ALA A 75 -7.67 5.09 11.55
C ALA A 75 -6.95 4.41 10.38
N TYR A 76 -7.53 4.55 9.20
CA TYR A 76 -7.03 4.08 7.93
C TYR A 76 -7.07 5.22 6.90
N VAL A 77 -5.91 5.65 6.43
CA VAL A 77 -5.76 6.79 5.54
C VAL A 77 -5.14 6.33 4.24
N TYR A 78 -5.74 6.70 3.11
CA TYR A 78 -5.23 6.36 1.79
C TYR A 78 -5.23 7.54 0.81
N GLY A 79 -4.33 7.51 -0.16
CA GLY A 79 -4.24 8.46 -1.26
C GLY A 79 -5.13 8.08 -2.45
N THR A 80 -4.54 7.47 -3.48
CA THR A 80 -5.22 7.09 -4.74
C THR A 80 -6.36 6.13 -4.47
N SER A 81 -7.56 6.41 -4.99
CA SER A 81 -8.72 5.53 -4.82
C SER A 81 -8.64 4.28 -5.70
N ILE A 82 -9.40 3.25 -5.33
CA ILE A 82 -9.53 2.02 -6.10
C ILE A 82 -10.13 2.28 -7.48
N SER A 83 -11.02 3.27 -7.60
CA SER A 83 -11.58 3.70 -8.88
C SER A 83 -10.52 4.31 -9.78
N THR A 84 -9.64 5.18 -9.25
CA THR A 84 -8.52 5.75 -10.01
C THR A 84 -7.55 4.64 -10.42
N LEU A 85 -7.17 3.74 -9.50
CA LEU A 85 -6.32 2.60 -9.82
C LEU A 85 -6.90 1.76 -10.97
N THR A 86 -8.19 1.38 -10.89
CA THR A 86 -8.85 0.63 -11.95
C THR A 86 -8.87 1.41 -13.29
N SER A 87 -9.05 2.73 -13.26
CA SER A 87 -8.97 3.57 -14.47
C SER A 87 -7.56 3.62 -15.08
N LEU A 88 -6.53 3.45 -14.26
CA LEU A 88 -5.13 3.33 -14.65
C LEU A 88 -4.74 1.88 -14.96
N ASN A 89 -5.68 1.03 -15.40
CA ASN A 89 -5.44 -0.38 -15.74
C ASN A 89 -4.81 -1.23 -14.61
N TRP A 90 -4.93 -0.80 -13.35
CA TRP A 90 -4.51 -1.62 -12.23
C TRP A 90 -5.50 -2.76 -12.00
N THR A 91 -5.04 -4.00 -12.18
CA THR A 91 -5.86 -5.20 -11.99
C THR A 91 -6.09 -5.49 -10.51
N GLN A 92 -7.32 -5.36 -10.04
CA GLN A 92 -7.74 -5.73 -8.68
C GLN A 92 -9.25 -5.95 -8.59
N ILE A 93 -9.71 -6.44 -7.43
CA ILE A 93 -11.14 -6.50 -7.10
C ILE A 93 -11.63 -5.08 -6.78
N SER A 94 -12.49 -4.51 -7.62
CA SER A 94 -12.96 -3.12 -7.52
C SER A 94 -14.11 -2.93 -6.52
N ILE A 95 -13.95 -3.41 -5.28
CA ILE A 95 -14.86 -3.07 -4.17
C ILE A 95 -14.17 -1.99 -3.32
N PRO A 96 -14.77 -0.80 -3.15
CA PRO A 96 -14.19 0.25 -2.30
C PRO A 96 -14.08 -0.18 -0.84
N SER A 97 -13.05 0.29 -0.15
CA SER A 97 -12.86 0.10 1.29
C SER A 97 -14.05 0.63 2.10
N ALA A 98 -14.68 1.71 1.63
CA ALA A 98 -15.89 2.25 2.26
C ALA A 98 -17.03 1.22 2.31
N GLU A 99 -17.26 0.48 1.22
CA GLU A 99 -18.28 -0.57 1.19
C GLU A 99 -17.90 -1.72 2.12
N VAL A 100 -16.64 -2.16 2.13
CA VAL A 100 -16.16 -3.18 3.08
C VAL A 100 -16.43 -2.77 4.53
N PHE A 101 -16.17 -1.52 4.88
CA PHE A 101 -16.37 -0.97 6.22
C PHE A 101 -17.86 -0.86 6.57
N GLU A 102 -18.70 -0.44 5.64
CA GLU A 102 -20.15 -0.33 5.83
C GLU A 102 -20.79 -1.72 6.07
N ARG A 103 -20.40 -2.72 5.26
CA ARG A 103 -20.89 -4.10 5.37
C ARG A 103 -20.38 -4.86 6.60
N SER A 104 -19.45 -4.28 7.35
CA SER A 104 -18.83 -4.87 8.54
C SER A 104 -19.16 -4.11 9.83
N SER A 105 -20.29 -3.39 9.84
CA SER A 105 -20.83 -2.70 11.01
C SER A 105 -21.12 -3.60 12.22
N GLY A 106 -21.28 -4.92 12.00
CA GLY A 106 -21.45 -5.91 13.08
C GLY A 106 -20.19 -6.22 13.89
N LEU A 107 -19.01 -5.75 13.46
CA LEU A 107 -17.77 -5.92 14.24
C LEU A 107 -17.72 -4.89 15.39
N GLY A 108 -17.41 -5.35 16.61
CA GLY A 108 -17.38 -4.51 17.82
C GLY A 108 -16.24 -3.50 17.91
N THR A 109 -15.36 -3.45 16.90
CA THR A 109 -14.30 -2.44 16.77
C THR A 109 -14.78 -1.30 15.87
N SER A 110 -14.22 -0.10 16.02
CA SER A 110 -14.46 1.04 15.13
C SER A 110 -13.13 1.53 14.56
N THR A 111 -13.11 1.82 13.26
CA THR A 111 -11.95 2.32 12.54
C THR A 111 -12.40 3.50 11.69
N LEU A 112 -11.82 4.67 11.94
CA LEU A 112 -12.01 5.84 11.09
C LEU A 112 -11.31 5.59 9.75
N TYR A 113 -11.84 6.11 8.66
CA TYR A 113 -11.13 6.07 7.39
C TYR A 113 -11.21 7.40 6.66
N ALA A 114 -10.13 7.76 5.97
CA ALA A 114 -10.00 8.96 5.17
C ALA A 114 -9.36 8.61 3.83
N GLY A 115 -10.06 8.88 2.74
CA GLY A 115 -9.56 8.67 1.38
C GLY A 115 -9.06 9.95 0.73
N SER A 116 -8.38 9.79 -0.41
CA SER A 116 -7.93 10.89 -1.26
C SER A 116 -6.96 11.87 -0.59
N VAL A 117 -6.19 11.41 0.39
CA VAL A 117 -5.17 12.23 1.05
C VAL A 117 -3.92 12.27 0.18
N LEU A 118 -3.55 13.47 -0.30
CA LEU A 118 -2.46 13.66 -1.28
C LEU A 118 -2.69 12.86 -2.57
N ALA A 119 -3.95 12.82 -3.02
CA ALA A 119 -4.35 12.05 -4.20
C ALA A 119 -3.66 12.54 -5.47
N GLU A 120 -3.43 13.85 -5.64
CA GLU A 120 -2.76 14.37 -6.85
C GLU A 120 -1.35 13.79 -6.98
N GLU A 121 -0.61 13.77 -5.87
CA GLU A 121 0.73 13.21 -5.81
C GLU A 121 0.72 11.70 -6.00
N THR A 122 -0.15 10.98 -5.29
CA THR A 122 -0.20 9.51 -5.37
C THR A 122 -0.74 9.04 -6.73
N ASP A 123 -1.74 9.70 -7.29
CA ASP A 123 -2.30 9.38 -8.62
C ASP A 123 -1.23 9.55 -9.69
N GLY A 124 -0.41 10.61 -9.58
CA GLY A 124 0.78 10.79 -10.39
C GLY A 124 1.73 9.59 -10.32
N LEU A 125 1.98 9.05 -9.12
CA LEU A 125 2.83 7.85 -8.93
C LEU A 125 2.30 6.62 -9.66
N PHE A 126 0.98 6.42 -9.70
CA PHE A 126 0.38 5.29 -10.42
C PHE A 126 0.22 5.56 -11.91
N ALA A 127 0.03 6.81 -12.32
CA ALA A 127 -0.23 7.17 -13.71
C ALA A 127 0.93 6.81 -14.64
N TRP A 128 2.16 7.28 -14.37
CA TRP A 128 3.30 6.99 -15.27
C TRP A 128 3.63 5.50 -15.36
N GLN A 129 3.30 4.72 -14.33
CA GLN A 129 3.58 3.28 -14.25
C GLN A 129 2.49 2.41 -14.91
N PHE A 130 1.21 2.77 -14.78
CA PHE A 130 0.10 1.88 -15.15
C PHE A 130 -0.86 2.43 -16.21
N SER A 131 -0.74 3.70 -16.64
CA SER A 131 -1.65 4.32 -17.63
C SER A 131 -1.72 3.60 -18.99
N GLY A 132 -0.85 2.63 -19.26
CA GLY A 132 -0.86 1.85 -20.50
C GLY A 132 -0.33 2.61 -21.72
N GLY A 133 0.43 3.69 -21.48
CA GLY A 133 1.08 4.48 -22.53
C GLY A 133 0.94 5.99 -22.35
N GLY A 134 1.70 6.76 -23.13
CA GLY A 134 1.51 8.21 -23.29
C GLY A 134 1.92 9.11 -22.12
N VAL A 135 2.37 8.57 -21.00
CA VAL A 135 2.95 9.33 -19.88
C VAL A 135 4.46 9.05 -19.84
N GLU A 136 5.29 10.09 -19.76
CA GLU A 136 6.74 9.90 -19.66
C GLU A 136 7.13 9.27 -18.32
N CYS A 137 8.15 8.39 -18.34
CA CYS A 137 8.73 7.90 -17.11
C CYS A 137 9.37 9.06 -16.33
N PRO A 138 9.40 9.01 -14.99
CA PRO A 138 10.10 10.02 -14.19
C PRO A 138 11.61 10.04 -14.51
N GLU A 139 12.29 11.11 -14.13
CA GLU A 139 13.74 11.26 -14.33
C GLU A 139 14.52 10.08 -13.73
N GLY A 140 15.51 9.56 -14.47
CA GLY A 140 16.31 8.38 -14.08
C GLY A 140 15.71 7.01 -14.48
N CYS A 141 14.65 7.02 -15.28
CA CYS A 141 13.87 5.83 -15.59
C CYS A 141 13.63 5.65 -17.08
N VAL A 142 13.57 4.38 -17.49
CA VAL A 142 13.28 3.97 -18.86
C VAL A 142 12.13 2.99 -18.88
N ARG A 143 11.33 3.01 -19.95
CA ARG A 143 10.23 2.06 -20.12
C ARG A 143 10.79 0.72 -20.60
N ASP A 144 10.56 -0.35 -19.84
CA ASP A 144 11.02 -1.71 -20.15
C ASP A 144 10.09 -2.36 -21.19
N GLY A 145 10.61 -2.58 -22.40
CA GLY A 145 9.92 -3.22 -23.53
C GLY A 145 9.60 -2.30 -24.72
N ASP A 146 9.49 -2.88 -25.91
CA ASP A 146 9.08 -2.17 -27.14
C ASP A 146 7.55 -1.95 -27.16
N GLY A 147 7.09 -0.80 -26.66
CA GLY A 147 5.71 -0.32 -26.79
C GLY A 147 5.16 0.45 -25.59
N ASP A 148 3.95 1.01 -25.74
CA ASP A 148 3.24 1.83 -24.74
C ASP A 148 2.86 1.05 -23.44
N GLY A 149 2.96 -0.28 -23.44
CA GLY A 149 2.57 -1.15 -22.33
C GLY A 149 3.67 -1.55 -21.33
N GLY A 150 4.90 -1.06 -21.52
CA GLY A 150 6.04 -1.38 -20.65
C GLY A 150 6.00 -0.69 -19.28
N MET A 151 6.60 -1.30 -18.26
CA MET A 151 6.77 -0.68 -16.93
C MET A 151 7.94 0.31 -16.94
N CYS A 152 7.85 1.40 -16.18
CA CYS A 152 8.98 2.30 -16.00
C CYS A 152 9.91 1.74 -14.91
N VAL A 153 11.14 1.44 -15.30
CA VAL A 153 12.17 0.82 -14.45
C VAL A 153 13.38 1.74 -14.35
N VAL A 154 14.15 1.58 -13.26
CA VAL A 154 15.37 2.38 -13.06
C VAL A 154 16.39 2.02 -14.13
N GLU A 155 16.95 3.03 -14.80
CA GLU A 155 17.94 2.82 -15.86
C GLU A 155 19.14 2.00 -15.34
N GLY A 156 19.48 0.92 -16.05
CA GLY A 156 20.60 0.03 -15.68
C GLY A 156 20.33 -0.92 -14.51
N LYS A 157 19.10 -0.98 -13.97
CA LYS A 157 18.69 -1.98 -12.95
C LYS A 157 17.73 -3.01 -13.54
N MET A 158 17.62 -4.18 -12.88
CA MET A 158 16.71 -5.24 -13.31
C MET A 158 15.24 -4.79 -13.31
N SER A 159 14.42 -5.43 -14.14
CA SER A 159 12.98 -5.14 -14.35
C SER A 159 12.12 -5.09 -13.06
N TRP A 160 12.62 -5.60 -11.94
CA TRP A 160 11.95 -5.58 -10.63
C TRP A 160 12.06 -4.24 -9.89
N TYR A 161 12.98 -3.35 -10.30
CA TYR A 161 13.17 -2.04 -9.69
C TYR A 161 12.24 -1.02 -10.37
N VAL A 162 11.04 -0.88 -9.82
CA VAL A 162 10.06 0.13 -10.26
C VAL A 162 10.54 1.51 -9.83
N CYS A 163 10.44 2.47 -10.74
CA CYS A 163 10.90 3.83 -10.52
C CYS A 163 10.06 4.61 -9.53
N PHE A 164 10.67 5.45 -8.69
CA PHE A 164 9.92 6.39 -7.87
C PHE A 164 10.73 7.66 -7.69
N PRO A 165 10.15 8.85 -7.92
CA PRO A 165 10.87 10.10 -7.75
C PRO A 165 11.41 10.22 -6.31
N GLU A 166 12.67 10.65 -6.21
CA GLU A 166 13.63 10.31 -5.17
C GLU A 166 13.23 10.58 -3.70
N ARG A 167 13.61 9.64 -2.82
CA ARG A 167 14.55 9.96 -1.73
C ARG A 167 15.71 8.97 -1.78
N GLY A 168 16.90 9.51 -2.07
CA GLY A 168 18.25 8.93 -2.09
C GLY A 168 18.47 7.49 -1.62
N GLU A 169 19.24 6.77 -2.43
CA GLU A 169 20.02 5.56 -2.07
C GLU A 169 19.33 4.59 -1.12
N GLY A 170 18.39 3.81 -1.65
CA GLY A 170 17.88 2.63 -0.98
C GLY A 170 17.07 1.78 -1.95
N GLU A 171 17.31 0.47 -1.93
CA GLU A 171 16.53 -0.52 -2.67
C GLU A 171 15.10 -0.61 -2.10
N PHE A 172 14.25 0.37 -2.40
CA PHE A 172 12.88 0.41 -1.92
C PHE A 172 11.91 0.25 -3.11
N CYS A 173 11.32 -0.93 -3.21
CA CYS A 173 10.23 -1.21 -4.14
C CYS A 173 8.95 -0.53 -3.59
N LEU A 174 8.59 0.60 -4.20
CA LEU A 174 7.89 1.70 -3.52
C LEU A 174 6.42 1.83 -3.95
N ILE A 175 5.74 0.76 -4.31
CA ILE A 175 4.34 0.91 -4.77
C ILE A 175 3.34 1.08 -3.60
N LEU A 176 3.68 0.73 -2.36
CA LEU A 176 2.82 1.05 -1.21
C LEU A 176 3.65 1.33 0.04
N TYR A 177 3.81 2.61 0.41
CA TYR A 177 4.18 2.92 1.78
C TYR A 177 3.00 2.59 2.67
N THR A 178 3.03 1.42 3.30
CA THR A 178 2.19 1.16 4.45
C THR A 178 2.95 1.57 5.70
N LEU A 179 2.62 2.75 6.22
CA LEU A 179 3.21 3.28 7.44
C LEU A 179 2.21 3.18 8.58
N VAL A 180 2.63 2.52 9.66
CA VAL A 180 1.86 2.47 10.90
C VAL A 180 2.45 3.50 11.87
N TYR A 181 1.68 4.54 12.16
CA TYR A 181 2.03 5.56 13.14
C TYR A 181 1.22 5.40 14.43
N TYR A 182 1.86 5.77 15.53
CA TYR A 182 1.16 6.01 16.79
C TYR A 182 0.37 7.31 16.67
N SER A 183 -0.92 7.26 16.98
CA SER A 183 -1.70 8.47 17.10
C SER A 183 -1.61 9.00 18.53
N PHE A 184 -0.99 10.17 18.70
CA PHE A 184 -1.11 10.94 19.92
C PHE A 184 -2.51 11.57 19.94
N HIS A 185 -3.37 11.12 20.85
CA HIS A 185 -4.44 11.97 21.35
C HIS A 185 -4.04 12.43 22.76
N SER A 186 -4.10 13.75 22.94
CA SER A 186 -4.08 14.41 24.24
C SER A 186 -5.45 14.27 24.90
#